data_AF-A0A9E6VRX6-F1
#
_entry.id   AF-A0A9E6VRX6-F1
#
_cell.length_a   1.000
_cell.length_b   1.000
_cell.length_c   1.000
_cell.angle_alpha   90.00
_cell.angle_beta   90.00
_cell.angle_gamma   90.00
#
_symmetry.space_group_name_H-M   'P 1'
#
loop_
_entity.id
_entity.type
_entity.pdbx_description
1 polymer ?
#
loop_
_entity_poly.entity_id
_entity_poly.type
_entity_poly.pdbx_seq_one_letter_code
_entity_poly.pdbx_strand_id
1 'polypeptide(L)'
;MKQGISALFGLFFLLISTAGIQARTCTAIVSGGDWSNPATWSCGTAPGDNDTIIIPVGFIVTVDINSPTYVNMVVYVDGTLDFENGMKLNMCQGTVIVSATGQLSGGTPGSKINICGSTVWNGPGPTTGPIVYGSVVLPVELLSFTATLQPEGHVAIAWITASEKNNQYFTVERSTNGLSFSEIARVDGAGNSTVSRNYSATDPDPQTGVNYYRLRQTDFNGQSETFQVVAVNVQAGTASGCELQVYPNPCVPQCTVKLDDCPENSGSDITIDLIDASGKQVFSTVPVRDMRGSFTLTLDSSNNLKPGVYMIRGTSNREKYMKKVVIR
;
A
#
# COMPACT_ATOMS: atom_id res chain seq x y z
N MET A 1 26.47 66.15 -26.75
CA MET A 1 25.98 65.02 -27.58
C MET A 1 26.75 63.78 -27.13
N LYS A 2 26.13 62.93 -26.29
CA LYS A 2 25.61 61.57 -26.61
C LYS A 2 26.74 60.60 -27.03
N GLN A 3 26.93 59.40 -26.50
CA GLN A 3 26.28 58.58 -25.47
C GLN A 3 27.27 57.46 -25.05
N GLY A 4 27.16 56.97 -23.82
CA GLY A 4 27.94 55.84 -23.32
C GLY A 4 27.46 54.49 -23.89
N ILE A 5 28.42 53.59 -24.14
CA ILE A 5 28.18 52.22 -24.56
C ILE A 5 28.13 51.35 -23.31
N SER A 6 26.94 50.87 -22.97
CA SER A 6 26.71 49.82 -21.97
C SER A 6 26.62 48.48 -22.71
N ALA A 7 27.53 47.55 -22.39
CA ALA A 7 27.48 46.19 -22.88
C ALA A 7 26.56 45.37 -21.97
N LEU A 8 25.39 44.98 -22.48
CA LEU A 8 24.50 44.01 -21.83
C LEU A 8 24.93 42.60 -22.25
N PHE A 9 25.57 41.86 -21.34
CA PHE A 9 25.72 40.41 -21.46
C PHE A 9 24.39 39.75 -21.06
N GLY A 10 23.59 39.39 -22.07
CA GLY A 10 22.40 38.55 -21.87
C GLY A 10 22.84 37.11 -21.65
N LEU A 11 22.84 36.66 -20.40
CA LEU A 11 23.06 35.26 -20.03
C LEU A 11 21.83 34.44 -20.45
N PHE A 12 21.91 33.76 -21.60
CA PHE A 12 20.87 32.84 -22.03
C PHE A 12 21.00 31.54 -21.23
N PHE A 13 20.27 31.44 -20.11
CA PHE A 13 20.10 30.17 -19.41
C PHE A 13 19.28 29.25 -20.31
N LEU A 14 19.98 28.36 -21.03
CA LEU A 14 19.35 27.21 -21.66
C LEU A 14 18.86 26.30 -20.52
N LEU A 15 17.61 26.50 -20.11
CA LEU A 15 16.87 25.55 -19.30
C LEU A 15 16.71 24.28 -20.15
N ILE A 16 17.70 23.39 -20.05
CA ILE A 16 17.51 21.99 -20.38
C ILE A 16 16.56 21.48 -19.30
N SER A 17 15.25 21.63 -19.53
CA SER A 17 14.27 20.89 -18.78
C SER A 17 14.53 19.43 -19.13
N THR A 18 15.21 18.71 -18.24
CA THR A 18 15.10 17.26 -18.21
C THR A 18 13.64 16.99 -17.91
N ALA A 19 12.83 16.86 -18.96
CA ALA A 19 11.47 16.38 -18.84
C ALA A 19 11.59 15.01 -18.18
N GLY A 20 11.27 14.95 -16.89
CA GLY A 20 11.22 13.70 -16.16
C GLY A 20 10.29 12.78 -16.93
N ILE A 21 10.76 11.56 -17.20
CA ILE A 21 9.95 10.50 -17.81
C ILE A 21 8.93 10.09 -16.74
N GLN A 22 7.82 10.81 -16.71
CA GLN A 22 6.65 10.41 -15.93
C GLN A 22 5.75 9.62 -16.87
N ALA A 23 5.31 8.45 -16.40
CA ALA A 23 4.25 7.68 -17.06
C ALA A 23 2.98 8.55 -17.13
N ARG A 24 2.42 8.74 -18.32
CA ARG A 24 1.20 9.54 -18.53
C ARG A 24 0.12 8.70 -19.18
N THR A 25 -1.13 9.09 -18.97
CA THR A 25 -2.25 8.57 -19.77
C THR A 25 -2.49 9.50 -20.96
N CYS A 26 -2.23 8.99 -22.16
CA CYS A 26 -2.44 9.66 -23.43
C CYS A 26 -3.68 9.06 -24.11
N THR A 27 -4.82 9.74 -24.00
CA THR A 27 -6.05 9.34 -24.68
C THR A 27 -6.14 10.07 -26.02
N ALA A 28 -6.54 9.36 -27.08
CA ALA A 28 -6.79 9.98 -28.37
C ALA A 28 -7.98 10.95 -28.26
N ILE A 29 -7.76 12.22 -28.62
CA ILE A 29 -8.77 13.29 -28.60
C ILE A 29 -9.19 13.75 -29.99
N VAL A 30 -8.50 13.27 -31.04
CA VAL A 30 -8.84 13.48 -32.45
C VAL A 30 -8.89 12.12 -33.15
N SER A 31 -9.97 11.84 -33.88
CA SER A 31 -10.07 10.65 -34.74
C SER A 31 -9.45 10.94 -36.11
N GLY A 32 -8.75 9.96 -36.68
CA GLY A 32 -7.91 10.11 -37.86
C GLY A 32 -6.60 10.87 -37.59
N GLY A 33 -6.18 10.96 -36.33
CA GLY A 33 -4.94 11.63 -35.95
C GLY A 33 -3.72 10.70 -36.03
N ASP A 34 -2.57 11.29 -36.38
CA ASP A 34 -1.29 10.59 -36.43
C ASP A 34 -0.71 10.39 -35.02
N TRP A 35 -0.04 9.26 -34.81
CA TRP A 35 0.60 8.89 -33.55
C TRP A 35 1.68 9.89 -33.15
N SER A 36 2.48 10.34 -34.12
CA SER A 36 3.56 11.31 -33.89
C SER A 36 3.06 12.71 -33.55
N ASN A 37 1.79 13.04 -33.85
CA ASN A 37 1.26 14.38 -33.68
C ASN A 37 0.80 14.62 -32.23
N PRO A 38 1.41 15.58 -31.50
CA PRO A 38 0.99 15.94 -30.14
C PRO A 38 -0.49 16.32 -29.99
N ALA A 39 -1.11 16.87 -31.03
CA ALA A 39 -2.51 17.27 -31.01
C ALA A 39 -3.49 16.09 -31.03
N THR A 40 -3.03 14.89 -31.40
CA THR A 40 -3.84 13.66 -31.34
C THR A 40 -4.12 13.25 -29.88
N TRP A 41 -3.28 13.67 -28.93
CA TRP A 41 -3.23 13.08 -27.59
C TRP A 41 -3.56 14.08 -26.48
N SER A 42 -4.36 13.65 -25.50
CA SER A 42 -4.72 14.43 -24.31
C SER A 42 -3.50 14.87 -23.48
N CYS A 43 -2.39 14.15 -23.59
CA CYS A 43 -1.15 14.43 -22.87
C CYS A 43 -0.28 15.51 -23.55
N GLY A 44 -0.71 16.05 -24.70
CA GLY A 44 -0.06 17.17 -25.39
C GLY A 44 1.29 16.85 -26.02
N THR A 45 1.64 15.57 -26.15
CA THR A 45 2.85 15.06 -26.80
C THR A 45 2.56 13.69 -27.41
N ALA A 46 3.36 13.23 -28.37
CA ALA A 46 3.31 11.84 -28.81
C ALA A 46 3.56 10.86 -27.64
N PRO A 47 2.86 9.71 -27.57
CA PRO A 47 3.08 8.71 -26.54
C PRO A 47 4.48 8.13 -26.61
N GLY A 48 5.12 8.00 -25.45
CA GLY A 48 6.47 7.52 -25.28
C GLY A 48 6.58 6.33 -24.32
N ASP A 49 7.80 6.14 -23.79
CA ASP A 49 8.09 5.08 -22.82
C ASP A 49 7.29 5.28 -21.53
N ASN A 50 6.78 4.19 -20.98
CA ASN A 50 5.93 4.08 -19.79
C ASN A 50 4.54 4.76 -19.89
N ASP A 51 4.16 5.30 -21.04
CA ASP A 51 2.82 5.88 -21.20
C ASP A 51 1.73 4.79 -21.29
N THR A 52 0.52 5.14 -20.86
CA THR A 52 -0.71 4.40 -21.11
C THR A 52 -1.50 5.08 -22.22
N ILE A 53 -1.72 4.37 -23.31
CA ILE A 53 -2.38 4.86 -24.51
C ILE A 53 -3.81 4.33 -24.52
N ILE A 54 -4.77 5.20 -24.80
CA ILE A 54 -6.19 4.82 -24.94
C ILE A 54 -6.71 5.34 -26.27
N ILE A 55 -7.22 4.44 -27.11
CA ILE A 55 -7.89 4.75 -28.38
C ILE A 55 -9.37 4.42 -28.20
N PRO A 56 -10.23 5.42 -27.96
CA PRO A 56 -11.64 5.19 -27.66
C PRO A 56 -12.42 4.55 -28.81
N VAL A 57 -13.59 3.98 -28.50
CA VAL A 57 -14.52 3.45 -29.50
C VAL A 57 -14.82 4.50 -30.58
N GLY A 58 -14.74 4.11 -31.85
CA GLY A 58 -15.01 4.98 -33.00
C GLY A 58 -13.86 5.93 -33.38
N PHE A 59 -12.76 5.96 -32.61
CA PHE A 59 -11.57 6.70 -32.96
C PHE A 59 -10.64 5.85 -33.81
N ILE A 60 -9.99 6.49 -34.80
CA ILE A 60 -8.92 5.90 -35.58
C ILE A 60 -7.64 6.67 -35.23
N VAL A 61 -6.56 5.97 -34.91
CA VAL A 61 -5.22 6.55 -34.75
C VAL A 61 -4.27 5.86 -35.70
N THR A 62 -3.49 6.65 -36.44
CA THR A 62 -2.55 6.16 -37.44
C THR A 62 -1.13 6.15 -36.88
N VAL A 63 -0.49 4.98 -36.83
CA VAL A 63 0.94 4.81 -36.58
C VAL A 63 1.70 5.20 -37.85
N ASP A 64 2.11 6.46 -37.90
CA ASP A 64 2.78 7.13 -39.02
C ASP A 64 4.31 7.07 -38.93
N ILE A 65 4.84 6.75 -37.75
CA ILE A 65 6.26 6.58 -37.50
C ILE A 65 6.55 5.24 -36.84
N ASN A 66 7.74 4.68 -37.11
CA ASN A 66 8.25 3.60 -36.27
C ASN A 66 8.46 4.13 -34.85
N SER A 67 8.01 3.38 -33.85
CA SER A 67 8.38 3.74 -32.48
C SER A 67 9.91 3.71 -32.34
N PRO A 68 10.50 4.56 -31.47
CA PRO A 68 11.89 4.45 -31.09
C PRO A 68 12.21 3.03 -30.61
N THR A 69 13.50 2.64 -30.66
CA THR A 69 13.94 1.30 -30.24
C THR A 69 13.54 1.04 -28.79
N TYR A 70 12.54 0.15 -28.63
CA TYR A 70 12.04 -0.38 -27.36
C TYR A 70 11.42 0.65 -26.41
N VAL A 71 10.19 1.07 -26.74
CA VAL A 71 9.29 1.79 -25.83
C VAL A 71 8.41 0.78 -25.07
N ASN A 72 8.29 0.94 -23.75
CA ASN A 72 7.49 0.08 -22.89
C ASN A 72 6.20 0.81 -22.54
N MET A 73 5.13 0.56 -23.28
CA MET A 73 3.84 1.23 -23.08
C MET A 73 2.69 0.22 -22.95
N VAL A 74 1.56 0.67 -22.44
CA VAL A 74 0.31 -0.10 -22.47
C VAL A 74 -0.64 0.56 -23.46
N VAL A 75 -1.13 -0.15 -24.46
CA VAL A 75 -2.02 0.39 -25.49
C VAL A 75 -3.39 -0.29 -25.40
N TYR A 76 -4.41 0.45 -24.99
CA TYR A 76 -5.81 0.06 -25.04
C TYR A 76 -6.43 0.52 -26.36
N VAL A 77 -6.89 -0.44 -27.16
CA VAL A 77 -7.51 -0.20 -28.48
C VAL A 77 -8.98 -0.60 -28.39
N ASP A 78 -9.86 0.39 -28.16
CA ASP A 78 -11.32 0.25 -28.24
C ASP A 78 -11.88 0.70 -29.60
N GLY A 79 -11.15 1.58 -30.30
CA GLY A 79 -11.37 2.00 -31.68
C GLY A 79 -10.49 1.26 -32.69
N THR A 80 -9.78 1.97 -33.55
CA THR A 80 -8.86 1.40 -34.54
C THR A 80 -7.45 1.96 -34.39
N LEU A 81 -6.46 1.07 -34.30
CA LEU A 81 -5.05 1.39 -34.44
C LEU A 81 -4.59 0.96 -35.83
N ASP A 82 -4.37 1.94 -36.72
CA ASP A 82 -4.00 1.71 -38.11
C ASP A 82 -2.50 1.94 -38.32
N PHE A 83 -1.84 1.08 -39.08
CA PHE A 83 -0.40 1.18 -39.36
C PHE A 83 -0.18 1.61 -40.81
N GLU A 84 0.37 2.82 -40.99
CA GLU A 84 0.63 3.38 -42.31
C GLU A 84 1.90 2.79 -42.91
N ASN A 85 1.93 2.48 -44.21
CA ASN A 85 3.14 2.20 -45.00
C ASN A 85 4.14 1.18 -44.37
N GLY A 86 3.65 0.24 -43.56
CA GLY A 86 4.48 -0.76 -42.91
C GLY A 86 5.25 -0.28 -41.68
N MET A 87 4.77 0.80 -41.05
CA MET A 87 5.29 1.26 -39.76
C MET A 87 5.09 0.23 -38.66
N LYS A 88 5.90 0.34 -37.61
CA LYS A 88 6.03 -0.67 -36.56
C LYS A 88 5.99 -0.07 -35.17
N LEU A 89 5.28 -0.74 -34.27
CA LEU A 89 5.38 -0.53 -32.84
C LEU A 89 6.39 -1.55 -32.28
N ASN A 90 7.53 -1.08 -31.80
CA ASN A 90 8.61 -1.90 -31.24
C ASN A 90 8.71 -1.68 -29.73
N MET A 91 8.36 -2.72 -28.97
CA MET A 91 8.32 -2.73 -27.51
C MET A 91 9.21 -3.86 -26.99
N CYS A 92 9.59 -3.82 -25.71
CA CYS A 92 10.14 -5.01 -25.03
C CYS A 92 9.22 -5.45 -23.88
N GLN A 93 8.77 -4.52 -23.03
CA GLN A 93 7.89 -4.83 -21.90
C GLN A 93 6.49 -4.22 -22.02
N GLY A 94 6.08 -3.94 -23.25
CA GLY A 94 4.79 -3.33 -23.54
C GLY A 94 3.65 -4.33 -23.74
N THR A 95 2.43 -3.84 -23.64
CA THR A 95 1.20 -4.63 -23.82
C THR A 95 0.28 -3.90 -24.79
N VAL A 96 -0.35 -4.64 -25.71
CA VAL A 96 -1.42 -4.11 -26.56
C VAL A 96 -2.69 -4.92 -26.29
N ILE A 97 -3.74 -4.24 -25.83
CA ILE A 97 -5.04 -4.83 -25.50
C ILE A 97 -6.04 -4.29 -26.52
N VAL A 98 -6.52 -5.17 -27.37
CA VAL A 98 -7.56 -4.87 -28.35
C VAL A 98 -8.87 -5.40 -27.78
N SER A 99 -9.83 -4.51 -27.50
CA SER A 99 -11.12 -4.92 -26.93
C SER A 99 -12.04 -5.53 -27.99
N ALA A 100 -13.24 -5.96 -27.61
CA ALA A 100 -14.20 -6.56 -28.54
C ALA A 100 -14.66 -5.60 -29.65
N THR A 101 -14.55 -4.28 -29.44
CA THR A 101 -14.83 -3.27 -30.47
C THR A 101 -13.55 -2.78 -31.16
N GLY A 102 -12.39 -3.17 -30.64
CA GLY A 102 -11.08 -2.74 -31.10
C GLY A 102 -10.63 -3.44 -32.38
N GLN A 103 -9.86 -2.72 -33.19
CA GLN A 103 -9.29 -3.23 -34.43
C GLN A 103 -7.84 -2.78 -34.61
N LEU A 104 -6.99 -3.70 -35.05
CA LEU A 104 -5.69 -3.40 -35.66
C LEU A 104 -5.84 -3.45 -37.17
N SER A 105 -5.32 -2.46 -37.88
CA SER A 105 -5.24 -2.48 -39.35
C SER A 105 -3.87 -2.05 -39.84
N GLY A 106 -3.51 -2.47 -41.04
CA GLY A 106 -2.27 -2.06 -41.66
C GLY A 106 -2.36 -2.29 -43.16
N GLY A 107 -2.01 -1.27 -43.95
CA GLY A 107 -2.17 -1.32 -45.41
C GLY A 107 -1.14 -2.21 -46.13
N THR A 108 -0.11 -2.67 -45.42
CA THR A 108 0.96 -3.49 -45.99
C THR A 108 1.45 -4.59 -45.04
N PRO A 109 2.07 -5.67 -45.57
CA PRO A 109 2.72 -6.70 -44.75
C PRO A 109 3.93 -6.21 -43.92
N GLY A 110 4.39 -4.98 -44.13
CA GLY A 110 5.45 -4.38 -43.31
C GLY A 110 5.01 -4.01 -41.90
N SER A 111 3.69 -3.88 -41.69
CA SER A 111 3.07 -3.37 -40.47
C SER A 111 3.18 -4.39 -39.34
N LYS A 112 3.80 -4.01 -38.22
CA LYS A 112 4.11 -4.96 -37.14
C LYS A 112 3.96 -4.38 -35.75
N ILE A 113 3.55 -5.22 -34.83
CA ILE A 113 3.81 -5.03 -33.40
C ILE A 113 4.86 -6.06 -33.01
N ASN A 114 6.00 -5.57 -32.51
CA ASN A 114 7.09 -6.39 -32.00
C ASN A 114 7.21 -6.21 -30.49
N ILE A 115 7.30 -7.30 -29.74
CA ILE A 115 7.51 -7.31 -28.29
C ILE A 115 8.73 -8.19 -27.97
N CYS A 116 9.77 -7.59 -27.40
CA CYS A 116 11.07 -8.19 -27.07
C CYS A 116 11.66 -9.05 -28.20
N GLY A 117 11.68 -8.51 -29.42
CA GLY A 117 12.26 -9.19 -30.59
C GLY A 117 11.34 -10.25 -31.21
N SER A 118 10.18 -10.54 -30.63
CA SER A 118 9.13 -11.35 -31.23
C SER A 118 8.12 -10.48 -31.97
N THR A 119 7.76 -10.84 -33.20
CA THR A 119 6.61 -10.22 -33.90
C THR A 119 5.33 -10.85 -33.37
N VAL A 120 4.56 -10.10 -32.59
CA VAL A 120 3.31 -10.57 -31.95
C VAL A 120 2.08 -10.31 -32.81
N TRP A 121 2.13 -9.26 -33.63
CA TRP A 121 1.16 -9.02 -34.69
C TRP A 121 1.92 -8.72 -35.98
N ASN A 122 1.54 -9.43 -37.03
CA ASN A 122 2.10 -9.30 -38.37
C ASN A 122 0.95 -8.97 -39.30
N GLY A 123 0.86 -7.69 -39.70
CA GLY A 123 -0.15 -7.24 -40.65
C GLY A 123 -0.02 -7.92 -42.03
N PRO A 124 -0.90 -7.57 -42.99
CA PRO A 124 -1.92 -6.53 -42.90
C PRO A 124 -3.15 -6.96 -42.08
N GLY A 125 -3.93 -5.98 -41.60
CA GLY A 125 -5.23 -6.23 -40.96
C GLY A 125 -6.39 -6.32 -41.95
N PRO A 126 -7.66 -6.24 -41.49
CA PRO A 126 -8.06 -5.96 -40.12
C PRO A 126 -7.93 -7.19 -39.20
N THR A 127 -7.55 -6.95 -37.95
CA THR A 127 -7.57 -7.92 -36.86
C THR A 127 -8.42 -7.35 -35.73
N THR A 128 -9.58 -7.95 -35.48
CA THR A 128 -10.54 -7.49 -34.46
C THR A 128 -10.32 -8.23 -33.15
N GLY A 129 -10.46 -7.53 -32.02
CA GLY A 129 -10.36 -8.14 -30.69
C GLY A 129 -11.56 -9.04 -30.33
N PRO A 130 -11.60 -9.60 -29.11
CA PRO A 130 -10.67 -9.35 -28.01
C PRO A 130 -9.35 -10.09 -28.18
N ILE A 131 -8.22 -9.37 -28.19
CA ILE A 131 -6.88 -9.94 -28.32
C ILE A 131 -5.93 -9.17 -27.40
N VAL A 132 -5.00 -9.89 -26.78
CA VAL A 132 -3.94 -9.31 -25.95
C VAL A 132 -2.59 -9.74 -26.50
N TYR A 133 -1.73 -8.78 -26.80
CA TYR A 133 -0.35 -9.00 -27.20
C TYR A 133 0.60 -8.52 -26.10
N GLY A 134 1.59 -9.35 -25.76
CA GLY A 134 2.51 -9.12 -24.65
C GLY A 134 2.02 -9.74 -23.34
N SER A 135 2.81 -9.60 -22.28
CA SER A 135 2.35 -9.92 -20.94
C SER A 135 1.51 -8.75 -20.43
N VAL A 136 0.25 -9.00 -20.06
CA VAL A 136 -0.42 -8.15 -19.08
C VAL A 136 0.24 -8.51 -17.75
N VAL A 137 1.43 -7.96 -17.51
CA VAL A 137 2.00 -8.02 -16.17
C VAL A 137 1.24 -6.96 -15.38
N LEU A 138 0.22 -7.42 -14.68
CA LEU A 138 -0.28 -6.72 -13.50
C LEU A 138 0.94 -6.34 -12.65
N PRO A 139 0.99 -5.12 -12.08
CA PRO A 139 2.13 -4.61 -11.31
C PRO A 139 2.67 -5.63 -10.31
N VAL A 140 1.78 -6.40 -9.69
CA VAL A 140 2.08 -7.63 -8.96
C VAL A 140 0.96 -8.65 -9.18
N GLU A 141 1.32 -9.90 -9.42
CA GLU A 141 0.37 -11.02 -9.40
C GLU A 141 0.40 -11.69 -8.03
N LEU A 142 -0.69 -11.55 -7.28
CA LEU A 142 -0.80 -12.05 -5.91
C LEU A 142 -1.41 -13.47 -5.89
N LEU A 143 -0.66 -14.45 -5.36
CA LEU A 143 -1.14 -15.82 -5.20
C LEU A 143 -1.99 -15.98 -3.94
N SER A 144 -1.58 -15.36 -2.85
CA SER A 144 -2.30 -15.43 -1.58
C SER A 144 -2.04 -14.20 -0.72
N PHE A 145 -3.03 -13.88 0.12
CA PHE A 145 -2.92 -12.91 1.19
C PHE A 145 -3.79 -13.37 2.34
N THR A 146 -3.19 -13.56 3.51
CA THR A 146 -3.85 -14.10 4.69
C THR A 146 -3.50 -13.28 5.92
N ALA A 147 -4.43 -13.24 6.86
CA ALA A 147 -4.25 -12.68 8.18
C ALA A 147 -4.83 -13.67 9.20
N THR A 148 -4.04 -14.03 10.20
CA THR A 148 -4.40 -15.08 11.18
C THR A 148 -4.08 -14.61 12.58
N LEU A 149 -5.09 -14.56 13.44
CA LEU A 149 -4.92 -14.31 14.87
C LEU A 149 -4.08 -15.44 15.49
N GLN A 150 -2.98 -15.06 16.14
CA GLN A 150 -2.10 -15.99 16.85
C GLN A 150 -2.53 -16.14 18.32
N PRO A 151 -2.16 -17.25 18.99
CA PRO A 151 -2.50 -17.48 20.40
C PRO A 151 -2.03 -16.37 21.35
N GLU A 152 -0.92 -15.70 21.02
CA GLU A 152 -0.35 -14.59 21.80
C GLU A 152 -1.07 -13.24 21.55
N GLY A 153 -2.12 -13.24 20.72
CA GLY A 153 -3.01 -12.11 20.52
C GLY A 153 -2.59 -11.08 19.47
N HIS A 154 -1.51 -11.34 18.74
CA HIS A 154 -1.13 -10.57 17.55
C HIS A 154 -1.71 -11.20 16.28
N VAL A 155 -1.82 -10.44 15.20
CA VAL A 155 -2.21 -10.97 13.88
C VAL A 155 -0.97 -11.15 13.01
N ALA A 156 -0.73 -12.40 12.60
CA ALA A 156 0.29 -12.72 11.60
C ALA A 156 -0.30 -12.53 10.20
N ILE A 157 0.39 -11.74 9.37
CA ILE A 157 -0.03 -11.40 8.02
C ILE A 157 0.99 -11.98 7.06
N ALA A 158 0.55 -12.70 6.05
CA ALA A 158 1.41 -13.34 5.07
C ALA A 158 0.86 -13.18 3.66
N TRP A 159 1.74 -13.01 2.69
CA TRP A 159 1.36 -13.02 1.28
C TRP A 159 2.43 -13.64 0.41
N ILE A 160 1.98 -14.10 -0.76
CA ILE A 160 2.81 -14.72 -1.77
C ILE A 160 2.53 -14.03 -3.10
N THR A 161 3.59 -13.57 -3.76
CA THR A 161 3.52 -13.09 -5.15
C THR A 161 3.91 -14.23 -6.10
N ALA A 162 3.29 -14.30 -7.27
CA ALA A 162 3.76 -15.12 -8.39
C ALA A 162 4.85 -14.38 -9.17
N SER A 163 4.62 -13.09 -9.39
CA SER A 163 5.55 -12.18 -10.07
C SER A 163 5.37 -10.75 -9.56
N GLU A 164 6.42 -9.94 -9.73
CA GLU A 164 6.50 -8.54 -9.33
C GLU A 164 7.15 -7.72 -10.46
N LYS A 165 6.63 -6.53 -10.73
CA LYS A 165 7.21 -5.61 -11.69
C LYS A 165 7.17 -4.19 -11.12
N ASN A 166 8.31 -3.51 -11.16
CA ASN A 166 8.51 -2.17 -10.59
C ASN A 166 8.10 -1.99 -9.12
N ASN A 167 7.91 -3.08 -8.39
CA ASN A 167 7.44 -3.05 -7.01
C ASN A 167 8.52 -2.55 -6.06
N GLN A 168 8.38 -1.31 -5.59
CA GLN A 168 9.28 -0.74 -4.59
C GLN A 168 8.99 -1.31 -3.21
N TYR A 169 7.73 -1.32 -2.78
CA TYR A 169 7.33 -1.86 -1.48
C TYR A 169 5.84 -2.20 -1.41
N PHE A 170 5.52 -3.06 -0.45
CA PHE A 170 4.17 -3.29 0.02
C PHE A 170 3.90 -2.49 1.29
N THR A 171 2.70 -1.94 1.38
CA THR A 171 2.11 -1.34 2.56
C THR A 171 1.02 -2.26 3.08
N VAL A 172 1.11 -2.65 4.35
CA VAL A 172 0.04 -3.36 5.05
C VAL A 172 -0.80 -2.33 5.77
N GLU A 173 -2.10 -2.32 5.50
CA GLU A 173 -3.03 -1.37 6.10
C GLU A 173 -4.14 -2.11 6.87
N ARG A 174 -4.57 -1.52 7.99
CA ARG A 174 -5.61 -2.03 8.87
C ARG A 174 -6.80 -1.08 8.95
N SER A 175 -8.01 -1.63 9.06
CA SER A 175 -9.24 -0.90 9.35
C SER A 175 -10.08 -1.63 10.39
N THR A 176 -10.80 -0.91 11.24
CA THR A 176 -11.81 -1.46 12.17
C THR A 176 -13.24 -1.35 11.64
N ASN A 177 -13.44 -0.64 10.52
CA ASN A 177 -14.76 -0.41 9.92
C ASN A 177 -14.83 -0.85 8.44
N GLY A 178 -13.72 -1.32 7.87
CA GLY A 178 -13.62 -1.74 6.47
C GLY A 178 -13.63 -0.60 5.45
N LEU A 179 -13.68 0.66 5.90
CA LEU A 179 -13.77 1.87 5.06
C LEU A 179 -12.50 2.72 5.15
N SER A 180 -12.04 2.98 6.38
CA SER A 180 -10.88 3.82 6.66
C SER A 180 -9.71 2.95 7.07
N PHE A 181 -8.67 2.93 6.24
CA PHE A 181 -7.48 2.11 6.46
C PHE A 181 -6.29 2.98 6.88
N SER A 182 -5.52 2.49 7.86
CA SER A 182 -4.28 3.09 8.34
C SER A 182 -3.10 2.14 8.11
N GLU A 183 -1.98 2.68 7.63
CA GLU A 183 -0.71 1.92 7.49
C GLU A 183 -0.24 1.40 8.85
N ILE A 184 0.11 0.10 8.90
CA ILE A 184 0.66 -0.55 10.10
C ILE A 184 2.07 -1.11 9.86
N ALA A 185 2.42 -1.43 8.61
CA ALA A 185 3.74 -1.90 8.24
C ALA A 185 4.06 -1.60 6.77
N ARG A 186 5.36 -1.53 6.47
CA ARG A 186 5.90 -1.44 5.12
C ARG A 186 6.98 -2.51 4.94
N VAL A 187 6.95 -3.21 3.82
CA VAL A 187 7.88 -4.29 3.49
C VAL A 187 8.41 -4.07 2.08
N ASP A 188 9.72 -4.05 1.92
CA ASP A 188 10.35 -3.82 0.61
C ASP A 188 9.97 -4.93 -0.38
N GLY A 189 9.67 -4.50 -1.61
CA GLY A 189 9.38 -5.38 -2.74
C GLY A 189 10.65 -5.92 -3.38
N ALA A 190 10.50 -6.87 -4.30
CA ALA A 190 11.63 -7.40 -5.06
C ALA A 190 12.06 -6.50 -6.24
N GLY A 191 11.38 -5.38 -6.47
CA GLY A 191 11.53 -4.57 -7.67
C GLY A 191 10.94 -5.28 -8.88
N ASN A 192 11.72 -6.19 -9.48
CA ASN A 192 11.28 -7.04 -10.57
C ASN A 192 11.55 -8.51 -10.24
N SER A 193 10.52 -9.34 -10.32
CA SER A 193 10.64 -10.79 -10.09
C SER A 193 9.67 -11.57 -10.96
N THR A 194 10.15 -12.66 -11.55
CA THR A 194 9.32 -13.66 -12.26
C THR A 194 9.26 -14.97 -11.48
N VAL A 195 9.74 -14.97 -10.22
CA VAL A 195 9.75 -16.13 -9.33
C VAL A 195 8.94 -15.77 -8.11
N SER A 196 8.22 -16.76 -7.59
CA SER A 196 7.38 -16.56 -6.42
C SER A 196 8.18 -16.09 -5.20
N ARG A 197 7.64 -15.09 -4.48
CA ARG A 197 8.22 -14.54 -3.26
C ARG A 197 7.23 -14.60 -2.12
N ASN A 198 7.76 -14.91 -0.93
CA ASN A 198 7.00 -14.98 0.31
C ASN A 198 7.35 -13.78 1.18
N TYR A 199 6.32 -13.16 1.74
CA TYR A 199 6.44 -12.01 2.60
C TYR A 199 5.57 -12.16 3.85
N SER A 200 5.92 -11.42 4.89
CA SER A 200 5.15 -11.39 6.13
C SER A 200 5.23 -10.04 6.83
N ALA A 201 4.22 -9.79 7.65
CA ALA A 201 4.16 -8.69 8.59
C ALA A 201 3.39 -9.12 9.84
N THR A 202 3.48 -8.31 10.90
CA THR A 202 2.77 -8.57 12.16
C THR A 202 2.04 -7.31 12.59
N ASP A 203 0.75 -7.45 12.92
CA ASP A 203 0.02 -6.46 13.71
C ASP A 203 0.11 -6.87 15.19
N PRO A 204 0.97 -6.22 15.99
CA PRO A 204 1.19 -6.63 17.38
C PRO A 204 0.04 -6.29 18.31
N ASP A 205 -0.86 -5.38 17.92
CA ASP A 205 -1.92 -4.85 18.78
C ASP A 205 -3.22 -4.64 17.96
N PRO A 206 -3.84 -5.74 17.48
CA PRO A 206 -5.08 -5.67 16.74
C PRO A 206 -6.21 -5.23 17.68
N GLN A 207 -7.17 -4.47 17.16
CA GLN A 207 -8.26 -3.95 17.99
C GLN A 207 -9.25 -5.07 18.34
N THR A 208 -9.94 -4.97 19.48
CA THR A 208 -11.02 -5.93 19.77
C THR A 208 -12.16 -5.77 18.75
N GLY A 209 -12.69 -6.89 18.26
CA GLY A 209 -13.70 -6.95 17.21
C GLY A 209 -13.11 -7.32 15.84
N VAL A 210 -13.82 -6.98 14.77
CA VAL A 210 -13.39 -7.31 13.40
C VAL A 210 -12.33 -6.31 12.94
N ASN A 211 -11.15 -6.82 12.60
CA ASN A 211 -10.09 -6.07 11.94
C ASN A 211 -10.01 -6.50 10.48
N TYR A 212 -9.96 -5.52 9.60
CA TYR A 212 -9.80 -5.70 8.16
C TYR A 212 -8.37 -5.33 7.78
N TYR A 213 -7.72 -6.20 7.02
CA TYR A 213 -6.37 -5.98 6.52
C TYR A 213 -6.40 -5.96 5.01
N ARG A 214 -5.60 -5.08 4.41
CA ARG A 214 -5.38 -5.06 2.96
C ARG A 214 -3.91 -4.78 2.66
N LEU A 215 -3.51 -5.21 1.48
CA LEU A 215 -2.18 -4.95 0.95
C LEU A 215 -2.28 -3.84 -0.10
N ARG A 216 -1.41 -2.85 -0.05
CA ARG A 216 -1.21 -1.87 -1.11
C ARG A 216 0.21 -1.98 -1.63
N GLN A 217 0.39 -2.21 -2.91
CA GLN A 217 1.69 -2.17 -3.55
C GLN A 217 2.00 -0.75 -4.01
N THR A 218 3.26 -0.36 -3.99
CA THR A 218 3.73 0.93 -4.50
C THR A 218 4.96 0.75 -5.38
N ASP A 219 4.91 1.35 -6.57
CA ASP A 219 5.95 1.31 -7.57
C ASP A 219 7.05 2.35 -7.29
N PHE A 220 8.21 2.19 -7.92
CA PHE A 220 9.29 3.21 -7.86
C PHE A 220 8.88 4.58 -8.41
N ASN A 221 7.84 4.65 -9.23
CA ASN A 221 7.28 5.90 -9.77
C ASN A 221 6.18 6.50 -8.85
N GLY A 222 5.88 5.85 -7.72
CA GLY A 222 4.85 6.28 -6.76
C GLY A 222 3.42 5.86 -7.09
N GLN A 223 3.17 5.16 -8.20
CA GLN A 223 1.87 4.55 -8.47
C GLN A 223 1.59 3.44 -7.47
N SER A 224 0.32 3.23 -7.13
CA SER A 224 -0.05 2.24 -6.13
C SER A 224 -1.33 1.49 -6.50
N GLU A 225 -1.34 0.19 -6.24
CA GLU A 225 -2.48 -0.69 -6.39
C GLU A 225 -2.86 -1.31 -5.05
N THR A 226 -4.16 -1.45 -4.79
CA THR A 226 -4.67 -2.08 -3.55
C THR A 226 -5.30 -3.43 -3.87
N PHE A 227 -4.94 -4.45 -3.10
CA PHE A 227 -5.45 -5.81 -3.23
C PHE A 227 -6.66 -6.07 -2.34
N GLN A 228 -7.19 -7.29 -2.44
CA GLN A 228 -8.31 -7.78 -1.65
C GLN A 228 -8.14 -7.60 -0.14
N VAL A 229 -9.26 -7.39 0.53
CA VAL A 229 -9.34 -7.23 1.98
C VAL A 229 -9.61 -8.57 2.63
N VAL A 230 -8.88 -8.90 3.69
CA VAL A 230 -9.14 -10.06 4.56
C VAL A 230 -9.57 -9.57 5.94
N ALA A 231 -10.40 -10.35 6.64
CA ALA A 231 -10.91 -9.99 7.96
C ALA A 231 -10.51 -11.00 9.02
N VAL A 232 -10.16 -10.50 10.21
CA VAL A 232 -9.85 -11.29 11.40
C VAL A 232 -10.70 -10.78 12.56
N ASN A 233 -11.45 -11.67 13.19
CA ASN A 233 -12.25 -11.31 14.36
C ASN A 233 -11.44 -11.60 15.64
N VAL A 234 -11.07 -10.54 16.35
CA VAL A 234 -10.35 -10.59 17.61
C VAL A 234 -11.36 -10.52 18.74
N GLN A 235 -11.49 -11.58 19.52
CA GLN A 235 -12.44 -11.60 20.63
C GLN A 235 -11.92 -10.71 21.77
N ALA A 236 -12.84 -10.10 22.52
CA ALA A 236 -12.48 -9.42 23.77
C ALA A 236 -11.82 -10.46 24.70
N GLY A 237 -10.53 -10.30 24.97
CA GLY A 237 -9.69 -11.29 25.67
C GLY A 237 -8.61 -11.97 24.83
N THR A 238 -8.48 -11.64 23.53
CA THR A 238 -7.40 -12.13 22.66
C THR A 238 -6.56 -11.01 22.02
N ALA A 239 -6.75 -9.75 22.41
CA ALA A 239 -5.82 -8.67 22.07
C ALA A 239 -4.92 -8.47 23.29
N SER A 240 -3.63 -8.78 23.13
CA SER A 240 -2.50 -8.58 24.08
C SER A 240 -2.74 -9.00 25.54
N GLY A 241 -1.91 -9.91 26.06
CA GLY A 241 -2.02 -10.51 27.41
C GLY A 241 -1.90 -9.55 28.60
N CYS A 242 -2.00 -8.23 28.40
CA CYS A 242 -1.92 -7.22 29.44
C CYS A 242 -3.13 -7.28 30.38
N GLU A 243 -2.98 -8.04 31.47
CA GLU A 243 -4.04 -8.26 32.45
C GLU A 243 -3.68 -7.65 33.80
N LEU A 244 -4.58 -6.82 34.33
CA LEU A 244 -4.56 -6.39 35.72
C LEU A 244 -5.35 -7.39 36.57
N GLN A 245 -4.67 -8.12 37.44
CA GLN A 245 -5.24 -9.10 38.36
C GLN A 245 -5.05 -8.66 39.82
N VAL A 246 -5.95 -9.10 40.69
CA VAL A 246 -5.79 -8.96 42.14
C VAL A 246 -6.21 -10.25 42.84
N TYR A 247 -5.31 -10.84 43.61
CA TYR A 247 -5.58 -12.09 44.32
C TYR A 247 -4.76 -12.22 45.62
N PRO A 248 -5.33 -12.86 46.66
CA PRO A 248 -6.75 -13.15 46.81
C PRO A 248 -7.57 -11.85 46.96
N ASN A 249 -8.85 -11.90 46.61
CA ASN A 249 -9.80 -10.82 46.84
C ASN A 249 -11.09 -11.43 47.41
N PRO A 250 -11.45 -11.19 48.68
CA PRO A 250 -10.90 -10.19 49.61
C PRO A 250 -9.46 -10.43 50.08
N CYS A 251 -8.74 -9.34 50.36
CA CYS A 251 -7.36 -9.35 50.86
C CYS A 251 -7.35 -9.67 52.36
N VAL A 252 -6.83 -10.84 52.73
CA VAL A 252 -6.70 -11.31 54.12
C VAL A 252 -5.44 -12.15 54.25
N PRO A 253 -4.41 -11.76 55.03
CA PRO A 253 -4.11 -10.40 55.53
C PRO A 253 -3.49 -9.49 54.46
N GLN A 254 -3.20 -10.04 53.27
CA GLN A 254 -2.55 -9.35 52.16
C GLN A 254 -3.12 -9.83 50.83
N CYS A 255 -2.86 -9.09 49.76
CA CYS A 255 -3.11 -9.51 48.39
C CYS A 255 -2.09 -8.97 47.42
N THR A 256 -1.97 -9.62 46.27
CA THR A 256 -1.07 -9.25 45.19
C THR A 256 -1.88 -8.64 44.08
N VAL A 257 -1.50 -7.42 43.71
CA VAL A 257 -1.89 -6.79 42.45
C VAL A 257 -0.84 -7.16 41.43
N LYS A 258 -1.24 -7.85 40.37
CA LYS A 258 -0.35 -8.28 39.29
C LYS A 258 -0.77 -7.58 38.01
N LEU A 259 0.17 -6.93 37.36
CA LEU A 259 0.09 -6.52 35.97
C LEU A 259 0.94 -7.53 35.19
N ASP A 260 0.34 -8.27 34.27
CA ASP A 260 1.03 -9.34 33.53
C ASP A 260 1.05 -9.04 32.05
N ASP A 261 2.17 -9.33 31.37
CA ASP A 261 2.29 -9.28 29.90
C ASP A 261 1.91 -7.91 29.28
N CYS A 262 2.40 -6.83 29.90
CA CYS A 262 2.20 -5.44 29.48
C CYS A 262 3.51 -4.81 28.95
N PRO A 263 3.95 -5.15 27.72
CA PRO A 263 5.26 -4.75 27.18
C PRO A 263 5.41 -3.22 27.05
N GLU A 264 6.62 -2.73 27.35
CA GLU A 264 7.00 -1.31 27.32
C GLU A 264 6.83 -0.61 25.96
N ASN A 265 6.76 -1.39 24.87
CA ASN A 265 6.68 -0.89 23.49
C ASN A 265 5.36 -0.17 23.16
N SER A 266 4.39 -0.15 24.09
CA SER A 266 3.14 0.60 23.99
C SER A 266 3.30 2.12 24.20
N GLY A 267 4.52 2.61 24.47
CA GLY A 267 4.85 4.03 24.41
C GLY A 267 4.21 4.87 25.51
N SER A 268 3.80 4.25 26.62
CA SER A 268 3.36 4.97 27.81
C SER A 268 3.66 4.21 29.08
N ASP A 269 4.17 4.94 30.05
CA ASP A 269 4.13 4.52 31.44
C ASP A 269 2.69 4.20 31.85
N ILE A 270 2.47 3.00 32.38
CA ILE A 270 1.18 2.63 32.98
C ILE A 270 1.20 3.15 34.41
N THR A 271 0.33 4.09 34.75
CA THR A 271 0.15 4.53 36.14
C THR A 271 -0.85 3.63 36.85
N ILE A 272 -0.48 3.07 38.00
CA ILE A 272 -1.36 2.28 38.86
C ILE A 272 -1.82 3.14 40.04
N ASP A 273 -3.11 3.42 40.09
CA ASP A 273 -3.78 4.12 41.19
C ASP A 273 -4.55 3.16 42.07
N LEU A 274 -4.55 3.42 43.38
CA LEU A 274 -5.50 2.84 44.33
C LEU A 274 -6.46 3.93 44.80
N ILE A 275 -7.76 3.71 44.65
CA ILE A 275 -8.81 4.69 44.88
C ILE A 275 -9.80 4.12 45.89
N ASP A 276 -10.19 4.88 46.91
CA ASP A 276 -11.22 4.45 47.85
C ASP A 276 -12.64 4.59 47.29
N ALA A 277 -13.64 4.11 48.03
CA ALA A 277 -15.05 4.17 47.63
C ALA A 277 -15.61 5.60 47.45
N SER A 278 -14.93 6.63 47.98
CA SER A 278 -15.31 8.04 47.79
C SER A 278 -14.70 8.66 46.52
N GLY A 279 -13.86 7.91 45.80
CA GLY A 279 -13.12 8.41 44.65
C GLY A 279 -11.81 9.09 45.02
N LYS A 280 -11.41 9.10 46.30
CA LYS A 280 -10.13 9.67 46.73
C LYS A 280 -9.00 8.71 46.38
N GLN A 281 -7.99 9.24 45.71
CA GLN A 281 -6.74 8.52 45.43
C GLN A 281 -5.96 8.33 46.75
N VAL A 282 -5.70 7.07 47.07
CA VAL A 282 -4.98 6.62 48.27
C VAL A 282 -3.52 6.38 47.97
N PHE A 283 -3.22 5.87 46.78
CA PHE A 283 -1.85 5.61 46.30
C PHE A 283 -1.79 5.74 44.78
N SER A 284 -0.60 6.07 44.26
CA SER A 284 -0.29 6.09 42.83
C SER A 284 1.17 5.74 42.62
N THR A 285 1.45 4.90 41.63
CA THR A 285 2.82 4.55 41.23
C THR A 285 2.94 4.33 39.73
N VAL A 286 4.12 4.58 39.20
CA VAL A 286 4.53 4.12 37.88
C VAL A 286 5.45 2.92 38.10
N PRO A 287 5.01 1.68 37.83
CA PRO A 287 5.80 0.51 38.09
C PRO A 287 6.97 0.39 37.12
N VAL A 288 8.14 0.08 37.67
CA VAL A 288 9.24 -0.49 36.88
C VAL A 288 8.83 -1.92 36.54
N ARG A 289 8.58 -2.19 35.25
CA ARG A 289 8.16 -3.49 34.76
C ARG A 289 9.38 -4.36 34.45
N ASP A 290 9.23 -5.68 34.53
CA ASP A 290 10.28 -6.60 34.11
C ASP A 290 10.38 -6.69 32.56
N MET A 291 11.32 -7.49 32.05
CA MET A 291 11.53 -7.68 30.60
C MET A 291 10.31 -8.27 29.87
N ARG A 292 9.32 -8.82 30.60
CA ARG A 292 8.04 -9.31 30.06
C ARG A 292 6.91 -8.29 30.24
N GLY A 293 7.21 -7.09 30.75
CA GLY A 293 6.20 -6.09 31.03
C GLY A 293 5.38 -6.38 32.29
N SER A 294 5.80 -7.34 33.12
CA SER A 294 5.07 -7.73 34.31
C SER A 294 5.52 -6.92 35.53
N PHE A 295 4.58 -6.66 36.44
CA PHE A 295 4.81 -5.96 37.70
C PHE A 295 3.91 -6.53 38.79
N THR A 296 4.43 -6.61 40.02
CA THR A 296 3.67 -7.01 41.19
C THR A 296 3.75 -5.95 42.28
N LEU A 297 2.60 -5.66 42.87
CA LEU A 297 2.47 -4.83 44.07
C LEU A 297 1.76 -5.64 45.15
N THR A 298 2.40 -5.76 46.31
CA THR A 298 1.77 -6.35 47.48
C THR A 298 1.00 -5.27 48.25
N LEU A 299 -0.26 -5.56 48.56
CA LEU A 299 -1.08 -4.78 49.49
C LEU A 299 -1.16 -5.53 50.82
N ASP A 300 -0.59 -4.97 51.88
CA ASP A 300 -0.57 -5.53 53.23
C ASP A 300 -0.75 -4.44 54.31
N SER A 301 -0.49 -4.80 55.57
CA SER A 301 -0.64 -3.90 56.72
C SER A 301 0.32 -2.70 56.69
N SER A 302 1.44 -2.77 55.96
CA SER A 302 2.37 -1.64 55.81
C SER A 302 1.79 -0.50 54.99
N ASN A 303 0.79 -0.76 54.15
CA ASN A 303 0.12 0.26 53.34
C ASN A 303 -0.92 1.09 54.13
N ASN A 304 -1.17 0.77 55.41
CA ASN A 304 -2.09 1.48 56.31
C ASN A 304 -3.51 1.70 55.72
N LEU A 305 -3.99 0.71 54.97
CA LEU A 305 -5.32 0.71 54.37
C LEU A 305 -6.37 0.33 55.41
N LYS A 306 -7.47 1.07 55.45
CA LYS A 306 -8.61 0.73 56.31
C LYS A 306 -9.43 -0.39 55.67
N PRO A 307 -10.11 -1.25 56.45
CA PRO A 307 -11.07 -2.20 55.89
C PRO A 307 -12.12 -1.46 55.04
N GLY A 308 -12.36 -1.94 53.82
CA GLY A 308 -13.19 -1.23 52.87
C GLY A 308 -13.07 -1.73 51.43
N VAL A 309 -13.82 -1.10 50.54
CA VAL A 309 -13.77 -1.35 49.10
C VAL A 309 -12.91 -0.30 48.43
N TYR A 310 -11.99 -0.77 47.59
CA TYR A 310 -11.11 0.07 46.80
C TYR A 310 -11.19 -0.34 45.32
N MET A 311 -10.77 0.56 44.44
CA MET A 311 -10.58 0.33 43.02
C MET A 311 -9.11 0.50 42.67
N ILE A 312 -8.52 -0.50 42.04
CA ILE A 312 -7.21 -0.40 41.40
C ILE A 312 -7.45 0.01 39.96
N ARG A 313 -6.81 1.09 39.53
CA ARG A 313 -6.92 1.62 38.17
C ARG A 313 -5.53 1.66 37.53
N GLY A 314 -5.36 0.94 36.42
CA GLY A 314 -4.20 1.09 35.54
C GLY A 314 -4.53 2.04 34.40
N THR A 315 -3.75 3.11 34.22
CA THR A 315 -3.97 4.10 33.17
C THR A 315 -2.73 4.22 32.30
N SER A 316 -2.88 3.98 31.01
CA SER A 316 -1.88 4.28 29.99
C SER A 316 -2.40 5.42 29.10
N ASN A 317 -1.61 5.86 28.11
CA ASN A 317 -2.08 6.87 27.14
C ASN A 317 -3.22 6.35 26.22
N ARG A 318 -3.44 5.03 26.19
CA ARG A 318 -4.37 4.35 25.26
C ARG A 318 -5.40 3.48 26.00
N GLU A 319 -5.01 2.87 27.11
CA GLU A 319 -5.77 1.83 27.79
C GLU A 319 -6.08 2.17 29.25
N LYS A 320 -7.21 1.66 29.73
CA LYS A 320 -7.63 1.79 31.13
C LYS A 320 -8.09 0.44 31.70
N TYR A 321 -7.38 -0.02 32.72
CA TYR A 321 -7.69 -1.24 33.46
C TYR A 321 -8.33 -0.87 34.81
N MET A 322 -9.33 -1.64 35.24
CA MET A 322 -9.93 -1.46 36.56
C MET A 322 -10.21 -2.80 37.24
N LYS A 323 -9.84 -2.92 38.51
CA LYS A 323 -10.19 -4.05 39.37
C LYS A 323 -10.64 -3.58 40.75
N LYS A 324 -11.79 -4.07 41.18
CA LYS A 324 -12.26 -3.89 42.55
C LYS A 324 -11.44 -4.78 43.49
N VAL A 325 -11.03 -4.23 44.62
CA VAL A 325 -10.38 -4.98 45.71
C VAL A 325 -11.08 -4.70 47.03
N VAL A 326 -11.25 -5.74 47.86
CA VAL A 326 -11.86 -5.66 49.18
C VAL A 326 -10.79 -5.90 50.23
N ILE A 327 -10.51 -4.90 51.05
CA ILE A 327 -9.61 -5.00 52.21
C ILE A 327 -10.44 -5.34 53.45
N ARG A 328 -10.03 -6.34 54.22
CA ARG A 328 -10.71 -6.77 55.46
C ARG A 328 -9.79 -6.66 56.66
#